data_AF-A0A0D1Z334-F1
#
_entry.id   AF-A0A0D1Z334-F1
#
_cell.length_a   1.000
_cell.length_b   1.000
_cell.length_c   1.000
_cell.angle_alpha   90.00
_cell.angle_beta   90.00
_cell.angle_gamma   90.00
#
_symmetry.space_group_name_H-M   'P 1'
#
loop_
_entity.id
_entity.type
_entity.pdbx_description
1 polymer ?
#
loop_
_entity_poly.entity_id
_entity_poly.type
_entity_poly.pdbx_seq_one_letter_code
_entity_poly.pdbx_strand_id
1 'polypeptide(L)'
;MALLELPPEILSHIMTFVGPPDISSFATTCKQAHTFASPQNQLLWKAAFLSVFDDPADAWAAMPVQASQLRKEQWHWHRELRLRFLALRMARSKYVLDFDHANALAYVDTILDILDTTKFTPSPRDIKHGRVPTVDDRTLSRNLQVLSEIDQKDQGLVALIHDTGKSATSTYPATNGNPWTSPLRPRTRSVTQAEDEKNRPENAARLHVLNGLTKRELENRLWGAARRKVYNWHLTGSDNDYGPFQRNGSGKVDWPLLEAVFCVIARNFKMCVRGHLTMPQGFCFSIPHRTLTDPIVPEDWARVTGPWLGTYAFLDYADLFAFNAAEALSIQPPTLDDEEEACGDLMTLDLKLDPSLSSDRKLHTLLPYSTELPVLYFSGLSRANLGLRRPAIGVRGMTCLIPGGREVRWRFIISYGGQDQWQLEGVQPGGVRSGGVFGLWTQCEHEENGPIGPFCYFPSELCKTTSVVLVT
;
A
#
# COMPACT_ATOMS: atom_id res chain seq x y z
N MET A 1 -15.79 26.70 -44.11
CA MET A 1 -14.67 26.73 -43.16
C MET A 1 -14.22 25.30 -42.93
N ALA A 2 -13.00 24.96 -43.31
CA ALA A 2 -12.48 23.63 -43.00
C ALA A 2 -12.09 23.60 -41.51
N LEU A 3 -12.51 22.57 -40.78
CA LEU A 3 -12.25 22.39 -39.34
C LEU A 3 -10.76 22.59 -38.98
N LEU A 4 -9.86 22.23 -39.91
CA LEU A 4 -8.41 22.29 -39.74
C LEU A 4 -7.79 23.66 -40.01
N GLU A 5 -8.58 24.64 -40.49
CA GLU A 5 -8.18 26.04 -40.65
C GLU A 5 -8.37 26.86 -39.35
N LEU A 6 -8.98 26.26 -38.33
CA LEU A 6 -9.14 26.89 -37.02
C LEU A 6 -7.77 27.08 -36.33
N PRO A 7 -7.62 28.13 -35.50
CA PRO A 7 -6.45 28.27 -34.65
C PRO A 7 -6.23 27.00 -33.80
N PRO A 8 -4.97 26.59 -33.56
CA PRO A 8 -4.66 25.35 -32.86
C PRO A 8 -5.24 25.31 -31.44
N GLU A 9 -5.45 26.46 -30.80
CA GLU A 9 -6.10 26.58 -29.49
C GLU A 9 -7.59 26.22 -29.57
N ILE A 10 -8.28 26.67 -30.62
CA ILE A 10 -9.70 26.36 -30.84
C ILE A 10 -9.86 24.89 -31.21
N LEU A 11 -8.99 24.37 -32.08
CA LEU A 11 -8.99 22.95 -32.41
C LEU A 11 -8.67 22.09 -31.17
N SER A 12 -7.72 22.51 -30.32
CA SER A 12 -7.43 21.83 -29.05
C SER A 12 -8.61 21.91 -28.09
N HIS A 13 -9.34 23.04 -28.06
CA HIS A 13 -10.55 23.18 -27.27
C HIS A 13 -11.65 22.22 -27.74
N ILE A 14 -11.89 22.12 -29.05
CA ILE A 14 -12.81 21.14 -29.65
C ILE A 14 -12.40 19.71 -29.26
N MET A 15 -11.11 19.40 -29.31
CA MET A 15 -10.60 18.08 -28.93
C MET A 15 -10.76 17.75 -27.43
N THR A 16 -11.07 18.72 -26.56
CA THR A 16 -11.38 18.43 -25.15
C THR A 16 -12.72 17.73 -24.95
N PHE A 17 -13.59 17.77 -25.97
CA PHE A 17 -14.90 17.12 -25.95
C PHE A 17 -14.88 15.69 -26.50
N VAL A 18 -13.72 15.18 -26.92
CA VAL A 18 -13.57 13.82 -27.45
C VAL A 18 -12.57 13.02 -26.61
N GLY A 19 -12.70 11.69 -26.61
CA GLY A 19 -11.82 10.82 -25.84
C GLY A 19 -10.42 10.70 -26.46
N PRO A 20 -9.39 10.31 -25.68
CA PRO A 20 -8.05 10.03 -26.23
C PRO A 20 -8.01 9.03 -27.41
N PRO A 21 -8.83 7.96 -27.43
CA PRO A 21 -8.90 7.06 -28.60
C PRO A 21 -9.42 7.76 -29.87
N ASP A 22 -10.33 8.71 -29.73
CA ASP A 22 -10.89 9.47 -30.85
C ASP A 22 -9.87 10.47 -31.40
N ILE A 23 -9.05 11.08 -30.55
CA ILE A 23 -7.92 11.94 -30.97
C ILE A 23 -6.94 11.12 -31.80
N SER A 24 -6.67 9.87 -31.40
CA SER A 24 -5.82 8.96 -32.16
C SER A 24 -6.43 8.61 -33.51
N SER A 25 -7.74 8.38 -33.55
CA SER A 25 -8.48 8.11 -34.79
C SER A 25 -8.47 9.34 -35.72
N PHE A 26 -8.69 10.53 -35.18
CA PHE A 26 -8.59 11.80 -35.91
C PHE A 26 -7.20 12.01 -36.50
N ALA A 27 -6.13 11.67 -35.77
CA ALA A 27 -4.77 11.76 -36.28
C ALA A 27 -4.53 10.91 -37.54
N THR A 28 -5.32 9.86 -37.76
CA THR A 28 -5.21 8.98 -38.94
C THR A 28 -5.98 9.48 -40.16
N THR A 29 -6.81 10.53 -40.05
CA THR A 29 -7.67 10.95 -41.16
C THR A 29 -6.92 11.72 -42.26
N CYS A 30 -5.92 12.53 -41.89
CA CYS A 30 -5.12 13.28 -42.85
C CYS A 30 -3.78 13.76 -42.25
N LYS A 31 -2.85 14.21 -43.11
CA LYS A 31 -1.51 14.68 -42.69
C LYS A 31 -1.58 15.85 -41.70
N GLN A 32 -2.50 16.80 -41.92
CA GLN A 32 -2.63 17.97 -41.05
C GLN A 32 -3.16 17.59 -39.66
N ALA A 33 -4.13 16.68 -39.58
CA ALA A 33 -4.60 16.13 -38.31
C ALA A 33 -3.51 15.33 -37.59
N HIS A 34 -2.72 14.55 -38.32
CA HIS A 34 -1.56 13.84 -37.80
C HIS A 34 -0.51 14.81 -37.20
N THR A 35 -0.18 15.89 -37.90
CA THR A 35 0.75 16.92 -37.41
C THR A 35 0.19 17.63 -36.17
N PHE A 36 -1.12 17.92 -36.15
CA PHE A 36 -1.78 18.55 -35.00
C PHE A 36 -1.78 17.65 -33.77
N ALA A 37 -2.05 16.35 -33.94
CA ALA A 37 -2.03 15.34 -32.89
C ALA A 37 -0.60 14.83 -32.58
N SER A 38 0.43 15.56 -32.98
CA SER A 38 1.80 15.22 -32.66
C SER A 38 2.02 15.17 -31.13
N PRO A 39 2.90 14.28 -30.62
CA PRO A 39 3.35 14.30 -29.23
C PRO A 39 3.90 15.67 -28.77
N GLN A 40 4.37 16.52 -29.68
CA GLN A 40 4.85 17.86 -29.33
C GLN A 40 3.72 18.83 -28.92
N ASN A 41 2.46 18.56 -29.30
CA ASN A 41 1.32 19.37 -28.92
C ASN A 41 0.88 19.08 -27.47
N GLN A 42 1.66 19.54 -26.51
CA GLN A 42 1.43 19.29 -25.08
C GLN A 42 0.11 19.88 -24.56
N LEU A 43 -0.41 20.94 -25.18
CA LEU A 43 -1.70 21.53 -24.79
C LEU A 43 -2.87 20.59 -25.08
N LEU A 44 -2.90 20.01 -26.29
CA LEU A 44 -3.87 18.97 -26.66
C LEU A 44 -3.80 17.78 -25.70
N TRP A 45 -2.59 17.25 -25.50
CA TRP A 45 -2.41 16.05 -24.69
C TRP A 45 -2.64 16.29 -23.20
N LYS A 46 -2.39 17.51 -22.70
CA LYS A 46 -2.80 17.91 -21.36
C LYS A 46 -4.31 17.85 -21.21
N ALA A 47 -5.06 18.42 -22.16
CA ALA A 47 -6.52 18.39 -22.10
C ALA A 47 -7.07 16.95 -22.19
N ALA A 48 -6.51 16.13 -23.08
CA ALA A 48 -6.86 14.72 -23.23
C ALA A 48 -6.52 13.90 -21.97
N PHE A 49 -5.41 14.22 -21.30
CA PHE A 49 -5.04 13.59 -20.04
C PHE A 49 -6.02 13.96 -18.93
N LEU A 50 -6.26 15.26 -18.76
CA LEU A 50 -7.16 15.77 -17.72
C LEU A 50 -8.63 15.38 -17.97
N SER A 51 -9.00 14.92 -19.18
CA SER A 51 -10.32 14.35 -19.45
C SER A 51 -10.50 12.94 -18.85
N VAL A 52 -9.42 12.23 -18.53
CA VAL A 52 -9.44 10.84 -18.03
C VAL A 52 -8.79 10.68 -16.66
N PHE A 53 -7.77 11.47 -16.33
CA PHE A 53 -7.00 11.37 -15.09
C PHE A 53 -7.07 12.69 -14.29
N ASP A 54 -6.73 12.62 -13.01
CA ASP A 54 -6.63 13.78 -12.13
C ASP A 54 -5.46 14.70 -12.55
N ASP A 55 -5.52 15.98 -12.17
CA ASP A 55 -4.38 16.87 -12.35
C ASP A 55 -3.27 16.48 -11.36
N PRO A 56 -2.10 15.99 -11.83
CA PRO A 56 -1.03 15.58 -10.94
C PRO A 56 -0.46 16.74 -10.12
N ALA A 57 -0.71 17.99 -10.53
CA ALA A 57 -0.33 19.17 -9.76
C ALA A 57 -1.00 19.21 -8.37
N ASP A 58 -2.20 18.65 -8.22
CA ASP A 58 -2.89 18.57 -6.93
C ASP A 58 -2.09 17.69 -5.95
N ALA A 59 -1.58 16.54 -6.42
CA ALA A 59 -0.73 15.65 -5.60
C ALA A 59 0.66 16.25 -5.35
N TRP A 60 1.28 16.87 -6.37
CA TRP A 60 2.61 17.47 -6.22
C TRP A 60 2.64 18.72 -5.35
N ALA A 61 1.49 19.36 -5.12
CA ALA A 61 1.38 20.47 -4.17
C ALA A 61 1.55 20.00 -2.72
N ALA A 62 1.31 18.71 -2.45
CA ALA A 62 1.51 18.09 -1.15
C ALA A 62 2.89 17.43 -0.99
N MET A 63 3.76 17.50 -2.00
CA MET A 63 5.13 16.95 -1.99
C MET A 63 6.16 18.04 -1.66
N PRO A 64 7.38 17.66 -1.23
CA PRO A 64 8.47 18.62 -1.06
C PRO A 64 8.75 19.40 -2.35
N VAL A 65 9.05 20.70 -2.21
CA VAL A 65 9.16 21.67 -3.33
C VAL A 65 10.11 21.19 -4.43
N GLN A 66 11.28 20.65 -4.05
CA GLN A 66 12.31 20.18 -4.98
C GLN A 66 11.82 18.97 -5.79
N ALA A 67 11.16 18.00 -5.15
CA ALA A 67 10.60 16.84 -5.83
C ALA A 67 9.44 17.23 -6.76
N SER A 68 8.59 18.16 -6.31
CA SER A 68 7.49 18.75 -7.09
C SER A 68 7.99 19.44 -8.36
N GLN A 69 9.08 20.22 -8.26
CA GLN A 69 9.70 20.90 -9.40
C GLN A 69 10.28 19.90 -10.42
N LEU A 70 11.06 18.92 -9.94
CA LEU A 70 11.65 17.90 -10.80
C LEU A 70 10.58 17.12 -11.59
N ARG A 71 9.48 16.75 -10.93
CA ARG A 71 8.34 16.08 -11.57
C ARG A 71 7.71 16.96 -12.66
N LYS A 72 7.50 18.25 -12.39
CA LYS A 72 6.94 19.21 -13.36
C LYS A 72 7.82 19.36 -14.61
N GLU A 73 9.13 19.41 -14.44
CA GLU A 73 10.09 19.57 -15.55
C GLU A 73 10.15 18.34 -16.45
N GLN A 74 10.04 17.15 -15.86
CA GLN A 74 10.10 15.87 -16.60
C GLN A 74 8.76 15.45 -17.18
N TRP A 75 7.67 16.13 -16.83
CA TRP A 75 6.32 15.73 -17.19
C TRP A 75 6.02 15.93 -18.68
N HIS A 76 5.61 14.86 -19.34
CA HIS A 76 5.24 14.89 -20.75
C HIS A 76 3.86 14.26 -20.97
N TRP A 77 2.85 15.10 -21.18
CA TRP A 77 1.43 14.72 -21.15
C TRP A 77 1.08 13.55 -22.08
N HIS A 78 1.56 13.57 -23.33
CA HIS A 78 1.32 12.47 -24.27
C HIS A 78 1.96 11.15 -23.82
N ARG A 79 3.16 11.22 -23.22
CA ARG A 79 3.91 10.02 -22.80
C ARG A 79 3.18 9.39 -21.62
N GLU A 80 2.84 10.20 -20.62
CA GLU A 80 2.14 9.75 -19.42
C GLU A 80 0.75 9.21 -19.75
N LEU A 81 0.01 9.88 -20.63
CA LEU A 81 -1.28 9.38 -21.11
C LEU A 81 -1.15 7.99 -21.74
N ARG A 82 -0.21 7.83 -22.68
CA ARG A 82 0.04 6.56 -23.37
C ARG A 82 0.47 5.45 -22.40
N LEU A 83 1.39 5.75 -21.48
CA LEU A 83 1.87 4.77 -20.49
C LEU A 83 0.73 4.32 -19.57
N ARG A 84 -0.07 5.25 -19.05
CA ARG A 84 -1.22 4.92 -18.18
C ARG A 84 -2.26 4.07 -18.91
N PHE A 85 -2.64 4.43 -20.13
CA PHE A 85 -3.56 3.59 -20.93
C PHE A 85 -3.01 2.18 -21.18
N LEU A 86 -1.71 2.06 -21.47
CA LEU A 86 -1.07 0.77 -21.67
C LEU A 86 -1.08 -0.06 -20.38
N ALA A 87 -0.64 0.52 -19.26
CA ALA A 87 -0.61 -0.15 -17.96
C ALA A 87 -2.01 -0.61 -17.52
N LEU A 88 -3.04 0.24 -17.70
CA LEU A 88 -4.43 -0.12 -17.40
C LEU A 88 -4.97 -1.23 -18.30
N ARG A 89 -4.64 -1.18 -19.60
CA ARG A 89 -4.99 -2.26 -20.53
C ARG A 89 -4.36 -3.58 -20.11
N MET A 90 -3.09 -3.54 -19.68
CA MET A 90 -2.42 -4.72 -19.17
C MET A 90 -3.06 -5.18 -17.86
N ALA A 91 -3.27 -4.32 -16.88
CA ALA A 91 -3.93 -4.68 -15.62
C ALA A 91 -5.32 -5.34 -15.81
N ARG A 92 -6.03 -5.02 -16.90
CA ARG A 92 -7.33 -5.61 -17.27
C ARG A 92 -7.24 -6.87 -18.16
N SER A 93 -6.05 -7.18 -18.70
CA SER A 93 -5.83 -8.30 -19.63
C SER A 93 -5.55 -9.59 -18.88
N LYS A 94 -6.02 -10.73 -19.39
CA LYS A 94 -5.73 -12.04 -18.80
C LYS A 94 -4.29 -12.53 -19.07
N TYR A 95 -3.68 -12.08 -20.16
CA TYR A 95 -2.44 -12.66 -20.72
C TYR A 95 -1.27 -11.68 -20.62
N VAL A 96 -1.23 -10.85 -19.58
CA VAL A 96 -0.29 -9.72 -19.45
C VAL A 96 1.16 -10.10 -19.72
N LEU A 97 1.61 -11.14 -19.01
CA LEU A 97 3.00 -11.55 -19.01
C LEU A 97 3.36 -12.44 -20.21
N ASP A 98 2.35 -13.03 -20.87
CA ASP A 98 2.56 -13.76 -22.13
C ASP A 98 2.86 -12.80 -23.28
N PHE A 99 2.29 -11.59 -23.24
CA PHE A 99 2.46 -10.59 -24.29
C PHE A 99 3.68 -9.70 -24.08
N ASP A 100 3.98 -9.29 -22.84
CA ASP A 100 5.01 -8.28 -22.58
C ASP A 100 5.63 -8.34 -21.17
N HIS A 101 6.29 -9.46 -20.87
CA HIS A 101 6.99 -9.66 -19.60
C HIS A 101 8.08 -8.61 -19.34
N ALA A 102 8.77 -8.15 -20.39
CA ALA A 102 9.90 -7.23 -20.26
C ALA A 102 9.49 -5.87 -19.68
N ASN A 103 8.25 -5.43 -19.91
CA ASN A 103 7.73 -4.15 -19.42
C ASN A 103 6.83 -4.29 -18.18
N ALA A 104 6.70 -5.48 -17.60
CA ALA A 104 5.82 -5.73 -16.45
C ALA A 104 6.07 -4.77 -15.27
N LEU A 105 7.33 -4.53 -14.94
CA LEU A 105 7.71 -3.59 -13.88
C LEU A 105 7.30 -2.15 -14.23
N ALA A 106 7.46 -1.71 -15.48
CA ALA A 106 7.03 -0.39 -15.90
C ALA A 106 5.50 -0.21 -15.81
N TYR A 107 4.73 -1.29 -16.02
CA TYR A 107 3.28 -1.26 -15.80
C TYR A 107 2.93 -1.14 -14.32
N VAL A 108 3.61 -1.87 -13.44
CA VAL A 108 3.49 -1.72 -11.98
C VAL A 108 3.79 -0.28 -11.56
N ASP A 109 4.92 0.27 -12.00
CA ASP A 109 5.34 1.65 -11.70
C ASP A 109 4.32 2.68 -12.17
N THR A 110 3.74 2.46 -13.35
CA THR A 110 2.71 3.35 -13.89
C THR A 110 1.41 3.29 -13.08
N ILE A 111 0.99 2.11 -12.61
CA ILE A 111 -0.21 1.96 -11.76
C ILE A 111 0.02 2.65 -10.41
N LEU A 112 1.22 2.47 -9.83
CA LEU A 112 1.63 3.20 -8.64
C LEU A 112 1.65 4.70 -8.88
N ASP A 113 2.11 5.20 -10.02
CA ASP A 113 2.10 6.64 -10.35
C ASP A 113 0.67 7.20 -10.50
N ILE A 114 -0.27 6.41 -11.05
CA ILE A 114 -1.71 6.77 -11.07
C ILE A 114 -2.22 6.93 -9.63
N LEU A 115 -1.90 5.97 -8.75
CA LEU A 115 -2.26 6.04 -7.34
C LEU A 115 -1.56 7.20 -6.63
N ASP A 116 -0.31 7.48 -6.97
CA ASP A 116 0.49 8.52 -6.33
C ASP A 116 0.04 9.93 -6.73
N THR A 117 -0.57 10.07 -7.90
CA THR A 117 -1.18 11.31 -8.42
C THR A 117 -2.69 11.39 -8.20
N THR A 118 -3.24 10.48 -7.40
CA THR A 118 -4.67 10.46 -7.09
C THR A 118 -5.07 11.68 -6.27
N LYS A 119 -6.13 12.36 -6.73
CA LYS A 119 -6.76 13.43 -5.97
C LYS A 119 -7.50 12.85 -4.76
N PHE A 120 -7.19 13.36 -3.57
CA PHE A 120 -7.77 12.86 -2.31
C PHE A 120 -8.73 13.83 -1.63
N THR A 121 -8.69 15.13 -1.96
CA THR A 121 -9.58 16.15 -1.39
C THR A 121 -10.08 17.10 -2.49
N PRO A 122 -11.20 17.82 -2.25
CA PRO A 122 -11.61 18.93 -3.09
C PRO A 122 -10.45 19.92 -3.31
N SER A 123 -10.24 20.33 -4.55
CA SER A 123 -9.25 21.36 -4.88
C SER A 123 -9.70 22.72 -4.34
N PRO A 124 -8.81 23.73 -4.21
CA PRO A 124 -9.22 25.10 -3.88
C PRO A 124 -10.33 25.65 -4.79
N ARG A 125 -10.37 25.19 -6.06
CA ARG A 125 -11.44 25.54 -7.01
C ARG A 125 -12.77 24.88 -6.64
N ASP A 126 -12.76 23.59 -6.28
CA ASP A 126 -13.95 22.86 -5.83
C ASP A 126 -14.56 23.51 -4.59
N ILE A 127 -13.71 23.87 -3.62
CA ILE A 127 -14.11 24.55 -2.38
C ILE A 127 -14.73 25.91 -2.69
N LYS A 128 -14.13 26.68 -3.62
CA LYS A 128 -14.70 27.97 -4.07
C LYS A 128 -16.10 27.81 -4.69
N HIS A 129 -16.39 26.65 -5.27
CA HIS A 129 -17.72 26.29 -5.79
C HIS A 129 -18.64 25.64 -4.74
N GLY A 130 -18.29 25.70 -3.46
CA GLY A 130 -19.14 25.24 -2.34
C GLY A 130 -19.04 23.75 -2.03
N ARG A 131 -18.06 23.02 -2.59
CA ARG A 131 -17.83 21.62 -2.22
C ARG A 131 -17.10 21.54 -0.87
N VAL A 132 -17.67 20.78 0.06
CA VAL A 132 -17.08 20.52 1.38
C VAL A 132 -16.44 19.13 1.35
N PRO A 133 -15.22 18.95 1.90
CA PRO A 133 -14.60 17.62 1.99
C PRO A 133 -15.49 16.65 2.77
N THR A 134 -15.75 15.48 2.19
CA THR A 134 -16.50 14.40 2.85
C THR A 134 -15.62 13.19 3.08
N VAL A 135 -16.04 12.29 3.96
CA VAL A 135 -15.33 11.02 4.16
C VAL A 135 -15.35 10.20 2.87
N ASP A 136 -16.31 10.37 1.95
CA ASP A 136 -16.39 9.56 0.73
C ASP A 136 -16.30 10.42 -0.54
N ASP A 137 -15.13 11.01 -0.76
CA ASP A 137 -14.83 11.84 -1.93
C ASP A 137 -14.25 11.03 -3.12
N ARG A 138 -14.40 9.70 -3.13
CA ARG A 138 -13.83 8.82 -4.18
C ARG A 138 -14.31 9.20 -5.58
N THR A 139 -15.55 9.70 -5.70
CA THR A 139 -16.14 10.15 -6.96
C THR A 139 -15.52 11.43 -7.51
N LEU A 140 -14.71 12.15 -6.72
CA LEU A 140 -14.00 13.34 -7.20
C LEU A 140 -12.73 12.98 -7.97
N SER A 141 -12.13 11.83 -7.68
CA SER A 141 -10.91 11.38 -8.34
C SER A 141 -11.23 10.54 -9.57
N ARG A 142 -10.72 10.98 -10.72
CA ARG A 142 -10.74 10.21 -11.95
C ARG A 142 -9.75 9.05 -11.89
N ASN A 143 -8.61 9.22 -11.21
CA ASN A 143 -7.64 8.15 -11.03
C ASN A 143 -8.26 6.98 -10.26
N LEU A 144 -8.96 7.23 -9.14
CA LEU A 144 -9.66 6.17 -8.41
C LEU A 144 -10.76 5.52 -9.23
N GLN A 145 -11.52 6.28 -10.02
CA GLN A 145 -12.55 5.71 -10.91
C GLN A 145 -11.92 4.72 -11.89
N VAL A 146 -10.85 5.13 -12.56
CA VAL A 146 -10.15 4.29 -13.54
C VAL A 146 -9.49 3.06 -12.91
N LEU A 147 -8.95 3.20 -11.69
CA LEU A 147 -8.41 2.09 -10.91
C LEU A 147 -9.51 1.13 -10.42
N SER A 148 -10.68 1.65 -10.03
CA SER A 148 -11.82 0.83 -9.58
C SER A 148 -12.39 -0.06 -10.68
N GLU A 149 -12.23 0.33 -11.95
CA GLU A 149 -12.63 -0.48 -13.10
C GLU A 149 -11.71 -1.69 -13.35
N ILE A 150 -10.51 -1.74 -12.74
CA ILE A 150 -9.60 -2.89 -12.88
C ILE A 150 -10.17 -4.12 -12.14
N ASP A 151 -10.85 -3.88 -11.01
CA ASP A 151 -11.34 -4.87 -10.04
C ASP A 151 -12.38 -5.87 -10.65
N GLN A 152 -13.05 -5.48 -11.73
CA GLN A 152 -14.04 -6.34 -12.38
C GLN A 152 -13.40 -7.47 -13.21
N LYS A 153 -12.09 -7.38 -13.52
CA LYS A 153 -11.36 -8.33 -14.39
C LYS A 153 -9.95 -8.62 -13.84
N ASP A 154 -9.84 -8.85 -12.52
CA ASP A 154 -8.61 -8.97 -11.71
C ASP A 154 -7.40 -9.77 -12.24
N GLN A 155 -7.55 -10.60 -13.26
CA GLN A 155 -6.51 -11.57 -13.63
C GLN A 155 -5.19 -10.90 -14.06
N GLY A 156 -5.24 -9.74 -14.71
CA GLY A 156 -4.05 -9.01 -15.14
C GLY A 156 -3.31 -8.31 -14.00
N LEU A 157 -4.04 -7.61 -13.13
CA LEU A 157 -3.47 -6.95 -11.96
C LEU A 157 -2.86 -7.96 -10.99
N VAL A 158 -3.52 -9.10 -10.78
CA VAL A 158 -2.98 -10.21 -9.98
C VAL A 158 -1.66 -10.72 -10.56
N ALA A 159 -1.57 -10.88 -11.89
CA ALA A 159 -0.31 -11.29 -12.53
C ALA A 159 0.79 -10.22 -12.36
N LEU A 160 0.45 -8.93 -12.54
CA LEU A 160 1.41 -7.83 -12.32
C LEU A 160 1.92 -7.80 -10.87
N ILE A 161 1.04 -8.02 -9.89
CA ILE A 161 1.43 -8.08 -8.49
C ILE A 161 2.33 -9.28 -8.24
N HIS A 162 1.93 -10.48 -8.66
CA HIS A 162 2.52 -11.72 -8.16
C HIS A 162 3.65 -12.28 -9.01
N ASP A 163 3.66 -11.98 -10.30
CA ASP A 163 4.51 -12.66 -11.28
C ASP A 163 5.52 -11.71 -11.94
N THR A 164 5.45 -10.40 -11.69
CA THR A 164 6.51 -9.44 -12.09
C THR A 164 7.84 -9.77 -11.42
N GLY A 165 8.91 -9.83 -12.22
CA GLY A 165 10.27 -10.12 -11.74
C GLY A 165 10.60 -11.61 -11.62
N LYS A 166 9.64 -12.51 -11.89
CA LYS A 166 9.94 -13.94 -12.00
C LYS A 166 10.72 -14.21 -13.28
N SER A 167 11.70 -15.11 -13.20
CA SER A 167 12.39 -15.58 -14.42
C SER A 167 11.39 -16.32 -15.30
N ALA A 168 11.40 -16.06 -16.61
CA ALA A 168 10.56 -16.76 -17.60
C ALA A 168 10.74 -18.30 -17.59
N THR A 169 11.76 -18.81 -16.90
CA THR A 169 11.99 -20.23 -16.65
C THR A 169 11.14 -20.83 -15.53
N SER A 170 10.47 -20.01 -14.69
CA SER A 170 9.65 -20.49 -13.55
C SER A 170 8.21 -20.84 -13.96
N THR A 171 7.74 -20.33 -15.10
CA THR A 171 6.50 -20.80 -15.74
C THR A 171 6.78 -22.10 -16.50
N TYR A 172 6.79 -23.22 -15.78
CA TYR A 172 6.96 -24.51 -16.42
C TYR A 172 5.75 -24.83 -17.30
N PRO A 173 5.89 -24.87 -18.65
CA PRO A 173 4.78 -25.29 -19.49
C PRO A 173 4.48 -26.74 -19.14
N ALA A 174 3.25 -26.98 -18.71
CA ALA A 174 2.73 -28.31 -18.54
C ALA A 174 1.83 -28.63 -19.72
N THR A 175 1.97 -29.83 -20.28
CA THR A 175 1.19 -30.29 -21.46
C THR A 175 -0.32 -30.29 -21.22
N ASN A 176 -0.77 -30.21 -19.97
CA ASN A 176 -2.16 -30.17 -19.52
C ASN A 176 -2.57 -28.83 -18.87
N GLY A 177 -1.72 -27.80 -18.94
CA GLY A 177 -1.97 -26.51 -18.27
C GLY A 177 -1.88 -26.53 -16.74
N ASN A 178 -1.46 -27.64 -16.13
CA ASN A 178 -1.22 -27.74 -14.69
C ASN A 178 0.29 -27.59 -14.39
N PRO A 179 0.76 -26.43 -13.88
CA PRO A 179 2.18 -26.17 -13.62
C PRO A 179 2.82 -27.20 -12.68
N TRP A 180 2.01 -27.91 -11.88
CA TRP A 180 2.48 -28.91 -10.91
C TRP A 180 2.98 -30.22 -11.52
N THR A 181 2.64 -30.51 -12.77
CA THR A 181 2.99 -31.77 -13.46
C THR A 181 4.14 -31.63 -14.45
N SER A 182 4.80 -30.48 -14.53
CA SER A 182 5.85 -30.28 -15.52
C SER A 182 7.15 -31.02 -15.17
N PRO A 183 7.76 -31.76 -16.12
CA PRO A 183 9.03 -32.47 -15.92
C PRO A 183 10.24 -31.52 -15.81
N LEU A 184 10.07 -30.23 -16.16
CA LEU A 184 11.11 -29.20 -16.03
C LEU A 184 11.14 -28.57 -14.63
N ARG A 185 10.20 -28.91 -13.75
CA ARG A 185 10.07 -28.34 -12.41
C ARG A 185 11.25 -28.75 -11.49
N PRO A 186 11.86 -27.82 -10.73
CA PRO A 186 12.90 -28.08 -9.76
C PRO A 186 12.42 -29.08 -8.70
N ARG A 187 13.32 -29.98 -8.30
CA ARG A 187 13.01 -31.10 -7.40
C ARG A 187 12.57 -30.69 -5.99
N THR A 188 12.77 -29.43 -5.58
CA THR A 188 12.30 -28.88 -4.31
C THR A 188 11.55 -27.57 -4.52
N ARG A 189 10.22 -27.58 -4.32
CA ARG A 189 9.33 -26.40 -4.49
C ARG A 189 9.76 -25.21 -3.63
N SER A 190 10.33 -25.49 -2.46
CA SER A 190 10.82 -24.50 -1.50
C SER A 190 11.97 -23.65 -2.05
N VAL A 191 12.88 -24.25 -2.82
CA VAL A 191 14.05 -23.54 -3.38
C VAL A 191 13.61 -22.55 -4.47
N THR A 192 12.70 -22.98 -5.35
CA THR A 192 12.15 -22.10 -6.40
C THR A 192 11.36 -20.92 -5.79
N GLN A 193 10.62 -21.18 -4.71
CA GLN A 193 9.89 -20.14 -4.00
C GLN A 193 10.83 -19.12 -3.35
N ALA A 194 11.95 -19.56 -2.76
CA ALA A 194 12.96 -18.67 -2.18
C ALA A 194 13.66 -17.82 -3.26
N GLU A 195 13.97 -18.40 -4.43
CA GLU A 195 14.55 -17.66 -5.57
C GLU A 195 13.57 -16.64 -6.16
N ASP A 196 12.29 -17.03 -6.34
CA ASP A 196 11.24 -16.12 -6.82
C ASP A 196 11.00 -14.97 -5.81
N GLU A 197 11.05 -15.25 -4.50
CA GLU A 197 10.95 -14.24 -3.45
C GLU A 197 12.13 -13.27 -3.45
N LYS A 198 13.35 -13.76 -3.70
CA LYS A 198 14.56 -12.94 -3.78
C LYS A 198 14.54 -11.98 -4.98
N ASN A 199 13.91 -12.38 -6.07
CA ASN A 199 13.80 -11.59 -7.30
C ASN A 199 12.54 -10.70 -7.34
N ARG A 200 11.70 -10.73 -6.29
CA ARG A 200 10.46 -9.96 -6.23
C ARG A 200 10.76 -8.45 -6.16
N PRO A 201 10.30 -7.64 -7.12
CA PRO A 201 10.55 -6.19 -7.09
C PRO A 201 9.80 -5.49 -5.95
N GLU A 202 10.44 -4.52 -5.30
CA GLU A 202 9.83 -3.73 -4.22
C GLU A 202 8.53 -3.05 -4.65
N ASN A 203 8.48 -2.53 -5.88
CA ASN A 203 7.28 -1.85 -6.39
C ASN A 203 6.09 -2.81 -6.58
N ALA A 204 6.35 -4.09 -6.88
CA ALA A 204 5.28 -5.10 -6.95
C ALA A 204 4.74 -5.42 -5.55
N ALA A 205 5.63 -5.51 -4.54
CA ALA A 205 5.24 -5.67 -3.14
C ALA A 205 4.45 -4.44 -2.64
N ARG A 206 4.91 -3.22 -2.96
CA ARG A 206 4.20 -1.96 -2.69
C ARG A 206 2.81 -1.96 -3.29
N LEU A 207 2.69 -2.31 -4.57
CA LEU A 207 1.40 -2.38 -5.25
C LEU A 207 0.46 -3.38 -4.58
N HIS A 208 0.97 -4.52 -4.12
CA HIS A 208 0.19 -5.50 -3.39
C HIS A 208 -0.38 -4.94 -2.08
N VAL A 209 0.45 -4.29 -1.26
CA VAL A 209 0.01 -3.68 0.01
C VAL A 209 -1.06 -2.62 -0.24
N LEU A 210 -0.88 -1.78 -1.27
CA LEU A 210 -1.83 -0.71 -1.57
C LEU A 210 -3.13 -1.22 -2.24
N ASN A 211 -3.06 -2.33 -2.96
CA ASN A 211 -4.21 -3.00 -3.56
C ASN A 211 -5.03 -3.78 -2.50
N GLY A 212 -4.35 -4.40 -1.54
CA GLY A 212 -4.95 -5.33 -0.61
C GLY A 212 -4.92 -6.78 -1.10
N LEU A 213 -5.53 -7.69 -0.33
CA LEU A 213 -5.49 -9.13 -0.64
C LEU A 213 -6.13 -9.43 -2.00
N THR A 214 -5.43 -10.19 -2.84
CA THR A 214 -5.98 -10.65 -4.12
C THR A 214 -6.67 -12.00 -3.99
N LYS A 215 -7.37 -12.42 -5.06
CA LYS A 215 -7.93 -13.78 -5.17
C LYS A 215 -6.88 -14.87 -4.94
N ARG A 216 -5.63 -14.64 -5.37
CA ARG A 216 -4.53 -15.60 -5.17
C ARG A 216 -4.26 -15.83 -3.69
N GLU A 217 -4.30 -14.79 -2.85
CA GLU A 217 -4.10 -14.93 -1.40
C GLU A 217 -5.27 -15.62 -0.72
N LEU A 218 -6.48 -15.40 -1.23
CA LEU A 218 -7.70 -15.97 -0.66
C LEU A 218 -7.88 -17.46 -1.02
N GLU A 219 -7.40 -17.88 -2.18
CA GLU A 219 -7.53 -19.26 -2.69
C GLU A 219 -6.31 -20.14 -2.40
N ASN A 220 -5.10 -19.57 -2.41
CA ASN A 220 -3.90 -20.32 -2.08
C ASN A 220 -3.99 -20.78 -0.63
N ARG A 221 -3.56 -22.02 -0.33
CA ARG A 221 -3.45 -22.56 1.04
C ARG A 221 -2.02 -22.53 1.58
N LEU A 222 -1.04 -22.26 0.73
CA LEU A 222 0.39 -22.26 1.07
C LEU A 222 0.81 -20.83 1.44
N TRP A 223 0.81 -20.53 2.74
CA TRP A 223 1.07 -19.20 3.32
C TRP A 223 2.38 -19.09 4.08
N GLY A 224 3.12 -20.21 4.13
CA GLY A 224 4.39 -20.32 4.80
C GLY A 224 5.38 -19.24 4.36
N ALA A 225 5.39 -18.86 3.08
CA ALA A 225 6.24 -17.79 2.55
C ALA A 225 6.14 -16.46 3.31
N ALA A 226 4.91 -15.95 3.50
CA ALA A 226 4.71 -14.68 4.20
C ALA A 226 5.07 -14.83 5.69
N ARG A 227 4.68 -15.94 6.31
CA ARG A 227 5.01 -16.25 7.72
C ARG A 227 6.52 -16.33 7.93
N ARG A 228 7.25 -17.03 7.06
CA ARG A 228 8.71 -17.14 7.10
C ARG A 228 9.41 -15.79 7.00
N LYS A 229 8.83 -14.77 6.37
CA LYS A 229 9.39 -13.40 6.40
C LYS A 229 9.04 -12.69 7.71
N VAL A 230 7.78 -12.75 8.13
CA VAL A 230 7.30 -12.10 9.37
C VAL A 230 8.03 -12.61 10.61
N TYR A 231 8.31 -13.91 10.68
CA TYR A 231 8.89 -14.58 11.84
C TYR A 231 10.39 -14.82 11.76
N ASN A 232 11.09 -14.25 10.77
CA ASN A 232 12.54 -14.37 10.63
C ASN A 232 13.27 -13.28 11.43
N TRP A 233 13.99 -13.68 12.47
CA TRP A 233 14.76 -12.76 13.31
C TRP A 233 15.85 -12.01 12.55
N HIS A 234 16.35 -12.52 11.42
CA HIS A 234 17.36 -11.84 10.61
C HIS A 234 16.82 -10.66 9.79
N LEU A 235 15.50 -10.49 9.69
CA LEU A 235 14.90 -9.37 8.96
C LEU A 235 14.62 -8.15 9.85
N THR A 236 14.77 -8.29 11.16
CA THR A 236 14.50 -7.22 12.15
C THR A 236 15.60 -7.14 13.18
N GLY A 237 15.99 -5.92 13.56
CA GLY A 237 17.00 -5.67 14.58
C GLY A 237 17.04 -4.19 14.97
N SER A 238 17.99 -3.84 15.83
CA SER A 238 18.17 -2.44 16.25
C SER A 238 18.43 -1.48 15.08
N ASP A 239 19.04 -1.98 14.00
CA ASP A 239 19.36 -1.20 12.79
C ASP A 239 18.15 -0.82 11.94
N ASN A 240 17.00 -1.46 12.15
CA ASN A 240 15.72 -1.06 11.58
C ASN A 240 14.62 -0.87 12.64
N ASP A 241 15.02 -0.58 13.89
CA ASP A 241 14.13 -0.42 15.04
C ASP A 241 13.19 -1.61 15.29
N TYR A 242 13.50 -2.80 14.77
CA TYR A 242 12.64 -4.00 14.82
C TYR A 242 11.33 -3.87 14.04
N GLY A 243 11.26 -2.94 13.07
CA GLY A 243 10.11 -2.70 12.21
C GLY A 243 10.34 -3.09 10.75
N PRO A 244 9.31 -2.95 9.89
CA PRO A 244 9.41 -3.21 8.45
C PRO A 244 10.12 -2.06 7.70
N PHE A 245 11.34 -1.73 8.14
CA PHE A 245 12.19 -0.70 7.54
C PHE A 245 13.46 -1.32 6.98
N GLN A 246 14.01 -0.70 5.93
CA GLN A 246 15.25 -1.13 5.32
C GLN A 246 16.41 -1.06 6.31
N ARG A 247 17.16 -2.16 6.40
CA ARG A 247 18.34 -2.34 7.26
C ARG A 247 19.58 -1.55 6.82
N ASN A 248 19.52 -0.84 5.69
CA ASN A 248 20.60 -0.02 5.15
C ASN A 248 20.72 1.36 5.83
N GLY A 249 19.98 1.62 6.91
CA GLY A 249 19.97 2.89 7.62
C GLY A 249 19.22 4.02 6.91
N SER A 250 18.53 3.75 5.80
CA SER A 250 17.81 4.78 5.03
C SER A 250 16.52 5.25 5.71
N GLY A 251 15.97 4.48 6.65
CA GLY A 251 14.66 4.72 7.27
C GLY A 251 13.46 4.48 6.33
N LYS A 252 13.70 4.01 5.11
CA LYS A 252 12.64 3.70 4.13
C LYS A 252 11.93 2.39 4.48
N VAL A 253 10.73 2.21 3.93
CA VAL A 253 9.93 0.98 4.07
C VAL A 253 10.64 -0.20 3.39
N ASP A 254 10.70 -1.33 4.08
CA ASP A 254 10.97 -2.63 3.46
C ASP A 254 9.66 -3.19 2.90
N TRP A 255 9.39 -2.93 1.61
CA TRP A 255 8.12 -3.33 0.98
C TRP A 255 7.90 -4.86 0.96
N PRO A 256 8.91 -5.70 0.64
CA PRO A 256 8.76 -7.15 0.75
C PRO A 256 8.39 -7.65 2.15
N LEU A 257 8.97 -7.08 3.21
CA LEU A 257 8.61 -7.44 4.59
C LEU A 257 7.22 -6.91 4.96
N LEU A 258 6.90 -5.66 4.61
CA LEU A 258 5.58 -5.08 4.86
C LEU A 258 4.47 -5.83 4.10
N GLU A 259 4.73 -6.31 2.88
CA GLU A 259 3.82 -7.17 2.13
C GLU A 259 3.55 -8.47 2.87
N ALA A 260 4.59 -9.10 3.42
CA ALA A 260 4.43 -10.33 4.20
C ALA A 260 3.59 -10.09 5.47
N VAL A 261 3.89 -9.01 6.21
CA VAL A 261 3.12 -8.56 7.37
C VAL A 261 1.66 -8.36 6.98
N PHE A 262 1.40 -7.60 5.92
CA PHE A 262 0.05 -7.34 5.40
C PHE A 262 -0.68 -8.65 5.07
N CYS A 263 -0.05 -9.56 4.33
CA CYS A 263 -0.65 -10.82 3.92
C CYS A 263 -1.03 -11.72 5.10
N VAL A 264 -0.19 -11.77 6.14
CA VAL A 264 -0.46 -12.54 7.36
C VAL A 264 -1.59 -11.88 8.15
N ILE A 265 -1.45 -10.59 8.48
CA ILE A 265 -2.38 -9.94 9.39
C ILE A 265 -3.76 -9.70 8.76
N ALA A 266 -3.85 -9.50 7.44
CA ALA A 266 -5.14 -9.32 6.77
C ALA A 266 -6.02 -10.58 6.85
N ARG A 267 -5.42 -11.77 6.77
CA ARG A 267 -6.13 -13.04 6.96
C ARG A 267 -6.53 -13.22 8.43
N ASN A 268 -5.62 -12.95 9.36
CA ASN A 268 -5.91 -12.99 10.80
C ASN A 268 -7.05 -12.05 11.19
N PHE A 269 -7.04 -10.83 10.68
CA PHE A 269 -8.12 -9.87 10.90
C PHE A 269 -9.47 -10.44 10.43
N LYS A 270 -9.53 -11.04 9.23
CA LYS A 270 -10.73 -11.70 8.71
C LYS A 270 -11.23 -12.82 9.62
N MET A 271 -10.33 -13.62 10.20
CA MET A 271 -10.66 -14.67 11.17
C MET A 271 -11.16 -14.08 12.49
N CYS A 272 -10.45 -13.08 13.02
CA CYS A 272 -10.76 -12.38 14.27
C CYS A 272 -12.18 -11.80 14.26
N VAL A 273 -12.54 -11.10 13.19
CA VAL A 273 -13.85 -10.43 13.09
C VAL A 273 -14.98 -11.36 12.66
N ARG A 274 -14.68 -12.61 12.27
CA ARG A 274 -15.66 -13.64 11.85
C ARG A 274 -16.71 -13.13 10.85
N GLY A 275 -16.28 -12.26 9.93
CA GLY A 275 -17.16 -11.67 8.92
C GLY A 275 -18.10 -10.55 9.40
N HIS A 276 -18.02 -10.08 10.65
CA HIS A 276 -18.83 -8.95 11.13
C HIS A 276 -18.34 -7.59 10.60
N LEU A 277 -17.04 -7.47 10.38
CA LEU A 277 -16.39 -6.27 9.87
C LEU A 277 -15.63 -6.58 8.60
N THR A 278 -15.60 -5.61 7.69
CA THR A 278 -14.74 -5.63 6.52
C THR A 278 -13.45 -4.89 6.84
N MET A 279 -12.30 -5.53 6.56
CA MET A 279 -11.00 -4.88 6.69
C MET A 279 -10.88 -3.73 5.67
N PRO A 280 -10.50 -2.52 6.09
CA PRO A 280 -10.25 -1.42 5.15
C PRO A 280 -9.05 -1.73 4.24
N GLN A 281 -9.32 -2.03 2.97
CA GLN A 281 -8.30 -2.35 1.95
C GLN A 281 -8.77 -1.95 0.56
N GLY A 282 -7.84 -1.90 -0.40
CA GLY A 282 -8.10 -1.39 -1.74
C GLY A 282 -7.48 -0.01 -1.93
N PHE A 283 -7.26 0.37 -3.19
CA PHE A 283 -6.65 1.67 -3.54
C PHE A 283 -7.32 2.85 -2.84
N CYS A 284 -8.64 2.80 -2.63
CA CYS A 284 -9.36 3.89 -1.98
C CYS A 284 -9.08 4.04 -0.47
N PHE A 285 -8.43 3.09 0.20
CA PHE A 285 -7.92 3.24 1.57
C PHE A 285 -6.41 3.47 1.61
N SER A 286 -5.76 3.37 0.46
CA SER A 286 -4.31 3.48 0.29
C SER A 286 -3.88 4.82 -0.30
N ILE A 287 -4.70 5.84 -0.08
CA ILE A 287 -4.45 7.23 -0.46
C ILE A 287 -4.45 8.14 0.77
N PRO A 288 -3.67 9.24 0.73
CA PRO A 288 -3.68 10.22 1.80
C PRO A 288 -5.07 10.82 2.04
N HIS A 289 -5.29 11.38 3.23
CA HIS A 289 -6.50 12.13 3.59
C HIS A 289 -7.82 11.35 3.48
N ARG A 290 -7.75 10.02 3.65
CA ARG A 290 -8.92 9.15 3.64
C ARG A 290 -9.90 9.46 4.78
N THR A 291 -9.38 9.87 5.92
CA THR A 291 -10.14 10.38 7.07
C THR A 291 -10.05 11.91 7.13
N LEU A 292 -11.15 12.55 7.50
CA LEU A 292 -11.23 14.01 7.57
C LEU A 292 -10.35 14.58 8.69
N THR A 293 -10.01 15.87 8.56
CA THR A 293 -9.31 16.58 9.61
C THR A 293 -10.31 16.89 10.71
N ASP A 294 -9.94 16.65 11.97
CA ASP A 294 -10.74 17.15 13.08
C ASP A 294 -10.52 18.68 13.18
N PRO A 295 -11.57 19.52 13.00
CA PRO A 295 -11.43 20.96 13.11
C PRO A 295 -11.04 21.43 14.53
N ILE A 296 -11.24 20.59 15.55
CA ILE A 296 -10.88 20.89 16.94
C ILE A 296 -9.37 20.67 17.17
N VAL A 297 -8.77 19.72 16.44
CA VAL A 297 -7.35 19.33 16.59
C VAL A 297 -6.67 19.31 15.21
N PRO A 298 -6.58 20.46 14.52
CA PRO A 298 -6.07 20.53 13.14
C PRO A 298 -4.59 20.15 13.01
N GLU A 299 -3.82 20.18 14.10
CA GLU A 299 -2.44 19.74 14.17
C GLU A 299 -2.26 18.21 14.07
N ASP A 300 -3.34 17.44 14.28
CA ASP A 300 -3.34 15.99 14.14
C ASP A 300 -3.35 15.56 12.67
N TRP A 301 -2.22 15.80 12.01
CA TRP A 301 -2.05 15.52 10.59
C TRP A 301 -2.07 14.02 10.28
N ALA A 302 -1.94 13.13 11.27
CA ALA A 302 -1.91 11.67 11.08
C ALA A 302 -3.20 10.95 11.52
N ARG A 303 -4.21 11.67 12.06
CA ARG A 303 -5.44 11.10 12.63
C ARG A 303 -5.17 10.19 13.83
N VAL A 304 -4.19 10.56 14.66
CA VAL A 304 -3.85 9.87 15.91
C VAL A 304 -5.04 9.81 16.84
N THR A 305 -5.67 10.95 17.10
CA THR A 305 -6.71 11.13 18.10
C THR A 305 -7.98 10.42 17.70
N GLY A 306 -8.52 9.63 18.63
CA GLY A 306 -9.77 8.89 18.46
C GLY A 306 -9.58 7.38 18.50
N PRO A 307 -10.65 6.63 18.19
CA PRO A 307 -10.65 5.18 18.34
C PRO A 307 -10.00 4.49 17.14
N TRP A 308 -9.11 3.53 17.42
CA TRP A 308 -8.52 2.62 16.46
C TRP A 308 -8.92 1.18 16.77
N LEU A 309 -9.10 0.37 15.72
CA LEU A 309 -9.50 -1.02 15.83
C LEU A 309 -8.47 -1.90 15.14
N GLY A 310 -8.04 -2.97 15.79
CA GLY A 310 -6.96 -3.79 15.27
C GLY A 310 -6.81 -5.15 15.93
N THR A 311 -5.85 -5.92 15.44
CA THR A 311 -5.49 -7.22 15.99
C THR A 311 -4.00 -7.47 15.77
N TYR A 312 -3.52 -8.58 16.32
CA TYR A 312 -2.15 -9.04 16.25
C TYR A 312 -2.14 -10.57 16.10
N ALA A 313 -1.03 -11.14 15.65
CA ALA A 313 -0.86 -12.59 15.59
C ALA A 313 0.53 -13.02 16.10
N PHE A 314 0.68 -14.30 16.44
CA PHE A 314 1.94 -14.94 16.80
C PHE A 314 1.96 -16.42 16.44
N LEU A 315 3.17 -16.96 16.29
CA LEU A 315 3.42 -18.39 16.37
C LEU A 315 3.60 -18.83 17.82
N ASP A 316 3.36 -20.12 18.07
CA ASP A 316 3.92 -20.74 19.26
C ASP A 316 5.44 -20.56 19.29
N TYR A 317 5.99 -20.36 20.49
CA TYR A 317 7.42 -20.09 20.64
C TYR A 317 8.29 -21.27 20.17
N ALA A 318 7.84 -22.51 20.35
CA ALA A 318 8.58 -23.68 19.90
C ALA A 318 8.72 -23.70 18.37
N ASP A 319 7.65 -23.35 17.64
CA ASP A 319 7.66 -23.30 16.18
C ASP A 319 8.50 -22.13 15.67
N LEU A 320 8.38 -20.95 16.31
CA LEU A 320 9.21 -19.78 16.02
C LEU A 320 10.70 -20.08 16.19
N PHE A 321 11.06 -20.71 17.32
CA PHE A 321 12.44 -21.05 17.62
C PHE A 321 12.95 -22.13 16.66
N ALA A 322 12.18 -23.19 16.43
CA ALA A 322 12.56 -24.26 15.50
C ALA A 322 12.79 -23.72 14.08
N PHE A 323 11.97 -22.77 13.64
CA PHE A 323 12.15 -22.11 12.34
C PHE A 323 13.48 -21.36 12.22
N ASN A 324 13.79 -20.49 13.19
CA ASN A 324 14.99 -19.66 13.14
C ASN A 324 16.27 -20.45 13.48
N ALA A 325 16.19 -21.45 14.37
CA ALA A 325 17.34 -22.29 14.72
C ALA A 325 17.78 -23.20 13.57
N ALA A 326 16.86 -23.58 12.67
CA ALA A 326 17.19 -24.41 11.51
C ALA A 326 18.26 -23.75 10.61
N GLU A 327 18.18 -22.42 10.43
CA GLU A 327 19.16 -21.65 9.66
C GLU A 327 20.56 -21.71 10.30
N ALA A 328 20.64 -21.50 11.62
CA ALA A 328 21.90 -21.60 12.38
C ALA A 328 22.52 -23.02 12.31
N LEU A 329 21.68 -24.05 12.21
CA LEU A 329 22.10 -25.45 12.11
C LEU A 329 22.37 -25.89 10.66
N SER A 330 22.25 -25.00 9.67
CA SER A 330 22.36 -25.34 8.24
C SER A 330 21.38 -26.46 7.81
N ILE A 331 20.22 -26.52 8.46
CA ILE A 331 19.11 -27.43 8.14
C ILE A 331 18.05 -26.65 7.35
N GLN A 332 17.30 -27.34 6.50
CA GLN A 332 16.19 -26.71 5.79
C GLN A 332 15.12 -26.25 6.79
N PRO A 333 14.79 -24.94 6.84
CA PRO A 333 13.78 -24.44 7.77
C PRO A 333 12.38 -24.99 7.44
N PRO A 334 11.51 -25.15 8.45
CA PRO A 334 10.12 -25.55 8.26
C PRO A 334 9.42 -24.56 7.32
N THR A 335 8.43 -25.05 6.57
CA THR A 335 7.75 -24.17 5.62
C THR A 335 6.79 -23.21 6.29
N LEU A 336 6.35 -23.51 7.53
CA LEU A 336 5.31 -22.78 8.27
C LEU A 336 3.95 -22.77 7.56
N ASP A 337 3.69 -23.72 6.66
CA ASP A 337 2.37 -23.85 6.02
C ASP A 337 1.34 -24.48 6.97
N ASP A 338 1.75 -25.47 7.76
CA ASP A 338 0.86 -26.29 8.60
C ASP A 338 0.87 -25.91 10.09
N GLU A 339 1.80 -25.05 10.52
CA GLU A 339 1.88 -24.63 11.93
C GLU A 339 0.70 -23.75 12.31
N GLU A 340 0.20 -23.85 13.54
CA GLU A 340 -0.88 -22.98 14.00
C GLU A 340 -0.39 -21.54 14.22
N GLU A 341 -1.21 -20.56 13.82
CA GLU A 341 -0.97 -19.15 14.10
C GLU A 341 -2.08 -18.64 15.01
N ALA A 342 -1.69 -18.20 16.20
CA ALA A 342 -2.63 -17.63 17.15
C ALA A 342 -2.96 -16.20 16.74
N CYS A 343 -4.24 -15.92 16.51
CA CYS A 343 -4.75 -14.58 16.32
C CYS A 343 -5.24 -14.02 17.66
N GLY A 344 -4.75 -12.82 18.00
CA GLY A 344 -5.19 -12.09 19.18
C GLY A 344 -6.64 -11.64 19.10
N ASP A 345 -7.14 -11.15 20.24
CA ASP A 345 -8.46 -10.55 20.32
C ASP A 345 -8.54 -9.29 19.44
N LEU A 346 -9.77 -8.89 19.10
CA LEU A 346 -10.02 -7.60 18.47
C LEU A 346 -9.85 -6.50 19.53
N MET A 347 -8.87 -5.64 19.34
CA MET A 347 -8.48 -4.60 20.27
C MET A 347 -8.94 -3.21 19.80
N THR A 348 -9.36 -2.39 20.75
CA THR A 348 -9.69 -0.97 20.55
C THR A 348 -8.64 -0.13 21.27
N LEU A 349 -7.98 0.78 20.54
CA LEU A 349 -7.12 1.81 21.11
C LEU A 349 -7.84 3.14 21.12
N ASP A 350 -7.89 3.81 22.26
CA ASP A 350 -8.39 5.17 22.37
C ASP A 350 -7.21 6.11 22.60
N LEU A 351 -6.77 6.77 21.53
CA LEU A 351 -5.57 7.59 21.50
C LEU A 351 -5.90 9.08 21.53
N LYS A 352 -4.98 9.87 22.06
CA LYS A 352 -4.99 11.34 22.02
C LYS A 352 -3.57 11.87 21.87
N LEU A 353 -3.44 13.04 21.25
CA LEU A 353 -2.16 13.74 21.22
C LEU A 353 -1.67 14.04 22.64
N ASP A 354 -0.38 13.84 22.85
CA ASP A 354 0.31 14.04 24.11
C ASP A 354 1.75 14.52 23.88
N PRO A 355 1.94 15.84 23.62
CA PRO A 355 3.27 16.41 23.34
C PRO A 355 4.26 16.28 24.51
N SER A 356 3.78 16.03 25.73
CA SER A 356 4.64 15.89 26.93
C SER A 356 5.60 14.71 26.82
N LEU A 357 5.23 13.70 26.02
CA LEU A 357 6.03 12.51 25.74
C LEU A 357 7.21 12.74 24.79
N SER A 358 7.37 13.95 24.24
CA SER A 358 8.53 14.29 23.40
C SER A 358 9.88 14.07 24.07
N SER A 359 9.91 14.06 25.42
CA SER A 359 11.10 13.77 26.22
C SER A 359 11.36 12.29 26.47
N ASP A 360 10.43 11.39 26.14
CA ASP A 360 10.57 9.94 26.32
C ASP A 360 11.55 9.36 25.29
N ARG A 361 12.74 9.00 25.76
CA ARG A 361 13.81 8.44 24.91
C ARG A 361 13.42 7.11 24.25
N LYS A 362 12.51 6.33 24.84
CA LYS A 362 12.05 5.06 24.23
C LYS A 362 11.22 5.30 22.97
N LEU A 363 10.67 6.50 22.80
CA LEU A 363 9.91 6.88 21.61
C LEU A 363 10.80 7.44 20.49
N HIS A 364 12.08 7.67 20.74
CA HIS A 364 12.98 8.23 19.72
C HIS A 364 13.54 7.13 18.80
N THR A 365 13.59 7.44 17.51
CA THR A 365 14.22 6.60 16.48
C THR A 365 15.56 7.20 16.07
N LEU A 366 16.53 6.34 15.77
CA LEU A 366 17.80 6.73 15.13
C LEU A 366 17.72 6.71 13.60
N LEU A 367 16.65 6.13 13.04
CA LEU A 367 16.44 6.11 11.60
C LEU A 367 16.07 7.51 11.09
N PRO A 368 16.53 7.89 9.88
CA PRO A 368 16.09 9.13 9.24
C PRO A 368 14.58 9.18 9.06
N TYR A 369 14.00 10.37 9.21
CA TYR A 369 12.59 10.67 8.94
C TYR A 369 12.47 12.03 8.24
N SER A 370 11.35 12.27 7.56
CA SER A 370 11.09 13.57 6.91
C SER A 370 10.65 14.60 7.94
N THR A 371 11.21 15.81 7.85
CA THR A 371 10.89 16.96 8.73
C THR A 371 9.81 17.86 8.15
N GLU A 372 9.12 17.44 7.08
CA GLU A 372 8.05 18.23 6.43
C GLU A 372 6.82 18.40 7.32
N LEU A 373 6.54 17.41 8.18
CA LEU A 373 5.52 17.47 9.22
C LEU A 373 6.15 17.21 10.59
N PRO A 374 5.66 17.85 11.66
CA PRO A 374 6.19 17.66 13.00
C PRO A 374 5.89 16.25 13.51
N VAL A 375 6.82 15.66 14.27
CA VAL A 375 6.57 14.40 14.99
C VAL A 375 5.42 14.60 15.96
N LEU A 376 4.41 13.73 15.90
CA LEU A 376 3.32 13.70 16.87
C LEU A 376 3.61 12.64 17.91
N TYR A 377 3.33 12.98 19.16
CA TYR A 377 3.41 12.05 20.29
C TYR A 377 2.01 11.84 20.85
N PHE A 378 1.75 10.65 21.39
CA PHE A 378 0.41 10.29 21.83
C PHE A 378 0.40 9.31 23.01
N SER A 379 -0.69 9.37 23.76
CA SER A 379 -1.00 8.44 24.84
C SER A 379 -2.46 7.99 24.75
N GLY A 380 -2.78 6.87 25.40
CA GLY A 380 -4.09 6.28 25.31
C GLY A 380 -4.24 4.99 26.09
N LEU A 381 -5.36 4.31 25.84
CA LEU A 381 -5.69 3.03 26.45
C LEU A 381 -6.04 2.00 25.39
N SER A 382 -5.61 0.76 25.61
CA SER A 382 -6.01 -0.41 24.83
C SER A 382 -7.01 -1.25 25.62
N ARG A 383 -8.10 -1.67 24.96
CA ARG A 383 -9.21 -2.44 25.54
C ARG A 383 -9.62 -3.54 24.57
N ALA A 384 -10.05 -4.69 25.07
CA ALA A 384 -10.69 -5.69 24.22
C ALA A 384 -12.04 -5.15 23.70
N ASN A 385 -12.29 -5.24 22.40
CA ASN A 385 -13.49 -4.69 21.76
C ASN A 385 -14.75 -5.52 22.11
N LEU A 386 -14.60 -6.84 22.25
CA LEU A 386 -15.66 -7.78 22.64
C LEU A 386 -15.06 -8.83 23.58
N GLY A 387 -15.67 -9.08 24.75
CA GLY A 387 -15.26 -10.14 25.68
C GLY A 387 -14.96 -9.68 27.12
N LEU A 388 -14.38 -10.60 27.91
CA LEU A 388 -14.06 -10.44 29.34
C LEU A 388 -13.39 -9.09 29.63
N ARG A 389 -13.83 -8.40 30.70
CA ARG A 389 -13.27 -7.13 31.18
C ARG A 389 -11.81 -7.32 31.61
N ARG A 390 -10.87 -7.28 30.66
CA ARG A 390 -9.45 -7.13 30.96
C ARG A 390 -9.21 -5.68 31.45
N PRO A 391 -8.24 -5.47 32.36
CA PRO A 391 -7.82 -4.13 32.72
C PRO A 391 -7.41 -3.36 31.46
N ALA A 392 -7.72 -2.05 31.41
CA ALA A 392 -7.22 -1.22 30.33
C ALA A 392 -5.68 -1.19 30.37
N ILE A 393 -5.06 -1.37 29.22
CA ILE A 393 -3.60 -1.43 29.07
C ILE A 393 -3.13 -0.05 28.59
N GLY A 394 -2.07 0.47 29.18
CA GLY A 394 -1.53 1.78 28.80
C GLY A 394 -0.88 1.71 27.42
N VAL A 395 -1.14 2.72 26.60
CA VAL A 395 -0.48 2.88 25.29
C VAL A 395 0.13 4.26 25.21
N ARG A 396 1.35 4.33 24.70
CA ARG A 396 1.95 5.58 24.26
C ARG A 396 2.76 5.38 23.01
N GLY A 397 3.07 6.45 22.29
CA GLY A 397 3.75 6.29 21.01
C GLY A 397 4.11 7.59 20.34
N MET A 398 4.66 7.46 19.15
CA MET A 398 4.91 8.57 18.25
C MET A 398 4.62 8.19 16.80
N THR A 399 4.41 9.23 15.99
CA THR A 399 4.25 9.08 14.55
C THR A 399 4.99 10.20 13.80
N CYS A 400 5.62 9.84 12.69
CA CYS A 400 6.40 10.75 11.86
C CYS A 400 6.36 10.34 10.38
N LEU A 401 6.72 11.25 9.48
CA LEU A 401 6.80 10.94 8.05
C LEU A 401 8.05 10.12 7.74
N ILE A 402 7.89 9.06 6.95
CA ILE A 402 9.00 8.28 6.42
C ILE A 402 9.79 9.12 5.40
N PRO A 403 11.12 8.90 5.23
CA PRO A 403 11.89 9.54 4.17
C PRO A 403 11.22 9.39 2.80
N GLY A 404 10.89 10.52 2.17
CA GLY A 404 10.07 10.58 0.95
C GLY A 404 8.72 11.27 1.14
N GLY A 405 8.28 11.48 2.39
CA GLY A 405 7.18 12.37 2.75
C GLY A 405 5.77 11.83 2.46
N ARG A 406 5.65 10.57 2.03
CA ARG A 406 4.37 9.94 1.71
C ARG A 406 3.87 9.04 2.84
N GLU A 407 4.56 7.94 3.09
CA GLU A 407 4.18 6.97 4.11
C GLU A 407 4.42 7.49 5.53
N VAL A 408 3.63 7.00 6.49
CA VAL A 408 3.73 7.41 7.89
C VAL A 408 4.27 6.26 8.73
N ARG A 409 5.26 6.55 9.57
CA ARG A 409 5.80 5.62 10.55
C ARG A 409 5.07 5.75 11.88
N TRP A 410 4.82 4.63 12.54
CA TRP A 410 4.18 4.57 13.85
C TRP A 410 5.01 3.71 14.79
N ARG A 411 5.28 4.23 15.99
CA ARG A 411 5.81 3.46 17.14
C ARG A 411 4.78 3.46 18.25
N PHE A 412 4.45 2.29 18.79
CA PHE A 412 3.65 2.15 20.01
C PHE A 412 4.44 1.40 21.07
N ILE A 413 4.28 1.81 22.33
CA ILE A 413 4.74 1.11 23.52
C ILE A 413 3.50 0.75 24.34
N ILE A 414 3.34 -0.54 24.60
CA ILE A 414 2.23 -1.11 25.36
C ILE A 414 2.74 -1.46 26.75
N SER A 415 2.09 -0.89 27.77
CA SER A 415 2.50 -1.04 29.17
C SER A 415 1.43 -1.71 30.02
N TYR A 416 1.82 -2.75 30.75
CA TYR A 416 0.97 -3.46 31.72
C TYR A 416 1.39 -3.09 33.14
N GLY A 417 0.46 -2.58 33.95
CA GLY A 417 0.77 -2.20 35.33
C GLY A 417 1.90 -1.17 35.46
N GLY A 418 2.07 -0.30 34.44
CA GLY A 418 3.15 0.69 34.38
C GLY A 418 4.50 0.17 33.87
N GLN A 419 4.61 -1.13 33.54
CA GLN A 419 5.81 -1.71 32.95
C GLN A 419 5.65 -1.82 31.44
N ASP A 420 6.63 -1.34 30.69
CA ASP A 420 6.68 -1.52 29.23
C ASP A 420 6.91 -2.99 28.92
N GLN A 421 6.11 -3.53 28.01
CA GLN A 421 6.20 -4.96 27.65
C GLN A 421 6.40 -5.13 26.15
N TRP A 422 5.60 -4.43 25.33
CA TRP A 422 5.64 -4.59 23.88
C TRP A 422 5.94 -3.28 23.17
N GLN A 423 6.81 -3.36 22.18
CA GLN A 423 7.08 -2.32 21.20
C GLN A 423 6.47 -2.75 19.86
N LEU A 424 5.70 -1.85 19.24
CA LEU A 424 5.09 -2.05 17.94
C LEU A 424 5.69 -1.02 16.98
N GLU A 425 6.20 -1.48 15.84
CA GLU A 425 6.70 -0.64 14.76
C GLU A 425 5.90 -0.89 13.49
N GLY A 426 5.27 0.15 12.96
CA GLY A 426 4.37 0.02 11.82
C GLY A 426 4.48 1.15 10.81
N VAL A 427 3.90 0.87 9.65
CA VAL A 427 3.81 1.77 8.50
C VAL A 427 2.35 1.95 8.14
N GLN A 428 1.94 3.19 7.91
CA GLN A 428 0.68 3.55 7.24
C GLN A 428 0.98 3.78 5.75
N PRO A 429 0.79 2.76 4.88
CA PRO A 429 1.33 2.77 3.53
C PRO A 429 0.60 3.73 2.58
N GLY A 430 -0.65 4.07 2.89
CA GLY A 430 -1.41 5.06 2.12
C GLY A 430 -1.03 6.51 2.45
N GLY A 431 -0.16 6.73 3.44
CA GLY A 431 0.26 8.05 3.89
C GLY A 431 -0.68 8.69 4.90
N VAL A 432 -0.55 10.01 5.08
CA VAL A 432 -1.23 10.77 6.14
C VAL A 432 -2.73 10.51 6.14
N ARG A 433 -3.30 10.12 7.30
CA ARG A 433 -4.75 9.92 7.46
C ARG A 433 -5.36 8.93 6.47
N SER A 434 -4.56 7.98 6.00
CA SER A 434 -5.03 6.91 5.13
C SER A 434 -5.63 5.76 5.95
N GLY A 435 -5.68 4.55 5.40
CA GLY A 435 -6.20 3.36 6.05
C GLY A 435 -5.35 2.85 7.21
N GLY A 436 -5.03 1.55 7.19
CA GLY A 436 -4.41 0.86 8.32
C GLY A 436 -2.93 1.16 8.51
N VAL A 437 -2.49 1.00 9.75
CA VAL A 437 -1.09 0.81 10.13
C VAL A 437 -0.83 -0.69 10.16
N PHE A 438 0.24 -1.14 9.51
CA PHE A 438 0.68 -2.54 9.48
C PHE A 438 2.13 -2.61 9.96
N GLY A 439 2.46 -3.59 10.80
CA GLY A 439 3.79 -3.64 11.39
C GLY A 439 4.11 -4.91 12.14
N LEU A 440 5.23 -4.86 12.85
CA LEU A 440 5.72 -5.92 13.71
C LEU A 440 5.71 -5.48 15.17
N TRP A 441 5.41 -6.41 16.06
CA TRP A 441 5.55 -6.24 17.49
C TRP A 441 6.67 -7.12 18.03
N THR A 442 7.40 -6.61 19.01
CA THR A 442 8.46 -7.32 19.75
C THR A 442 8.40 -6.93 21.24
N GLN A 443 9.16 -7.61 22.09
CA GLN A 443 9.35 -7.18 23.48
C GLN A 443 10.19 -5.91 23.57
N CYS A 444 9.90 -5.02 24.52
CA CYS A 444 10.65 -3.77 24.68
C CYS A 444 12.14 -3.96 25.03
N GLU A 445 12.49 -5.04 25.72
CA GLU A 445 13.88 -5.34 26.09
C GLU A 445 14.67 -5.96 24.93
N HIS A 446 13.96 -6.40 23.87
CA HIS A 446 14.54 -7.02 22.67
C HIS A 446 15.56 -8.13 23.00
N GLU A 447 15.14 -9.06 23.87
CA GLU A 447 15.94 -10.24 24.21
C GLU A 447 16.32 -11.04 22.96
N GLU A 448 17.49 -11.65 22.97
CA GLU A 448 17.92 -12.53 21.90
C GLU A 448 16.91 -13.66 21.72
N ASN A 449 16.49 -13.90 20.48
CA ASN A 449 15.47 -14.91 20.16
C ASN A 449 14.11 -14.64 20.84
N GLY A 450 13.80 -13.37 21.09
CA GLY A 450 12.51 -12.93 21.63
C GLY A 450 11.35 -13.13 20.65
N PRO A 451 10.10 -13.11 21.15
CA PRO A 451 8.92 -13.26 20.32
C PRO A 451 8.75 -12.05 19.38
N ILE A 452 8.25 -12.35 18.19
CA ILE A 452 7.92 -11.37 17.15
C ILE A 452 6.60 -11.78 16.49
N GLY A 453 5.81 -10.81 16.05
CA GLY A 453 4.61 -11.09 15.26
C GLY A 453 4.05 -9.86 14.56
N PRO A 454 3.08 -10.05 13.64
CA PRO A 454 2.50 -8.95 12.91
C PRO A 454 1.33 -8.32 13.68
N PHE A 455 1.05 -7.05 13.40
CA PHE A 455 -0.14 -6.36 13.87
C PHE A 455 -0.74 -5.44 12.80
N CYS A 456 -2.01 -5.09 12.98
CA CYS A 456 -2.64 -4.01 12.24
C CYS A 456 -3.60 -3.21 13.12
N TYR A 457 -3.70 -1.90 12.85
CA TYR A 457 -4.69 -1.02 13.44
C TYR A 457 -5.27 -0.07 12.39
N PHE A 458 -6.57 0.14 12.41
CA PHE A 458 -7.29 1.02 11.49
C PHE A 458 -8.06 2.09 12.27
N PRO A 459 -8.23 3.31 11.74
CA PRO A 459 -9.23 4.23 12.28
C PRO A 459 -10.60 3.53 12.30
N SER A 460 -11.26 3.49 13.46
CA SER A 460 -12.43 2.63 13.66
C SER A 460 -13.58 2.95 12.70
N GLU A 461 -13.70 4.22 12.29
CA GLU A 461 -14.69 4.71 11.31
C GLU A 461 -14.54 4.09 9.91
N LEU A 462 -13.37 3.54 9.57
CA LEU A 462 -13.14 2.87 8.29
C LEU A 462 -13.56 1.40 8.31
N CYS A 463 -13.62 0.77 9.48
CA CYS A 463 -14.03 -0.62 9.66
C CYS A 463 -15.56 -0.75 9.57
N LYS A 464 -16.10 -0.89 8.35
CA LYS A 464 -17.54 -1.00 8.12
C LYS A 464 -18.09 -2.39 8.43
N THR A 465 -19.33 -2.44 8.92
CA THR A 465 -20.08 -3.69 9.13
C THR A 465 -20.44 -4.32 7.80
N THR A 466 -20.27 -5.63 7.67
CA THR A 466 -20.46 -6.38 6.41
C THR A 466 -21.89 -6.26 5.86
N SER A 467 -22.90 -6.10 6.72
CA SER A 467 -24.31 -5.91 6.33
C SER A 467 -24.56 -4.62 5.54
N VAL A 468 -23.69 -3.61 5.69
CA VAL A 468 -23.83 -2.31 4.99
C VAL A 468 -23.20 -2.36 3.59
N VAL A 469 -22.24 -3.25 3.37
CA VAL A 469 -21.50 -3.35 2.10
C VAL A 469 -22.30 -4.07 1.00
N LEU A 470 -23.32 -4.87 1.35
CA LEU A 470 -24.16 -5.57 0.37
C LEU A 470 -25.27 -4.70 -0.25
N VAL A 471 -25.43 -3.45 0.21
CA VAL A 471 -26.53 -2.54 -0.21
C VAL A 471 -26.01 -1.33 -1.00
N THR A 472 -24.70 -1.18 -1.14
CA THR A 472 -24.02 -0.12 -1.91
C THR A 472 -23.17 -0.74 -3.00
#